data_AF-A0A4R6T0Q5-F1
#
_entry.id   AF-A0A4R6T0Q5-F1
#
_cell.length_a   1.000
_cell.length_b   1.000
_cell.length_c   1.000
_cell.angle_alpha   90.00
_cell.angle_beta   90.00
_cell.angle_gamma   90.00
#
_symmetry.space_group_name_H-M   'P 1'
#
loop_
_entity.id
_entity.type
_entity.pdbx_description
1 polymer ?
#
loop_
_entity_poly.entity_id
_entity_poly.type
_entity_poly.pdbx_seq_one_letter_code
_entity_poly.pdbx_strand_id
1 'polypeptide(L)'
;MNYKKVLFFLMILVTMLTRAEQLIAQESILSEVSYLYMEKLVAEARANYPRVKNFSGQINIAKSELAGAKISWLDPFTFQYVARSNEPNANALVDLQTADLLTGYQFGISISPGSLLAKPSQIKKAKEQIKIAEASQAEYFLQLEAMVKSRYIVFLQYQKSLAPVNDTYKDAQSNFNAIKIKYQKAEATFLEYNSASTSLSSALQTKLQAEANYLNAKVSLEELTVKRLEEIK
;
A
#
# COMPACT_ATOMS: atom_id res chain seq x y z
N MET A 1 35.23 -38.88 52.63
CA MET A 1 34.82 -38.13 51.42
C MET A 1 35.67 -36.86 51.32
N ASN A 2 36.50 -36.73 50.28
CA ASN A 2 37.49 -35.64 50.20
C ASN A 2 36.81 -34.31 49.94
N TYR A 3 36.63 -33.49 50.98
CA TYR A 3 35.98 -32.18 50.93
C TYR A 3 36.56 -31.27 49.82
N LYS A 4 37.85 -31.41 49.50
CA LYS A 4 38.51 -30.70 48.39
C LYS A 4 37.93 -31.07 47.02
N LYS A 5 37.56 -32.34 46.79
CA LYS A 5 36.95 -32.80 45.53
C LYS A 5 35.50 -32.33 45.40
N VAL A 6 34.77 -32.28 46.51
CA VAL A 6 33.40 -31.75 46.56
C VAL A 6 33.41 -30.24 46.29
N LEU A 7 34.34 -29.49 46.90
CA LEU A 7 34.46 -28.05 46.71
C LEU A 7 34.87 -27.68 45.27
N PHE A 8 35.76 -28.47 44.66
CA PHE A 8 36.13 -28.31 43.26
C PHE A 8 34.96 -28.59 42.30
N PHE A 9 34.16 -29.62 42.57
CA PHE A 9 32.97 -29.93 41.77
C PHE A 9 31.89 -28.84 41.91
N LEU A 10 31.73 -28.28 43.11
CA LEU A 10 30.79 -27.20 43.39
C LEU A 10 31.21 -25.88 42.72
N MET A 11 32.52 -25.62 42.62
CA MET A 11 33.06 -24.46 41.91
C MET A 11 32.90 -24.56 40.39
N ILE A 12 32.98 -25.77 39.82
CA ILE A 12 32.68 -26.02 38.39
C ILE A 12 31.19 -25.89 38.11
N LEU A 13 30.33 -26.34 39.04
CA LEU A 13 28.88 -26.21 38.89
C LEU A 13 28.42 -24.75 38.92
N VAL A 14 29.02 -23.93 39.80
CA VAL A 14 28.71 -22.49 39.88
C VAL A 14 29.18 -21.72 38.64
N THR A 15 30.35 -22.07 38.07
CA THR A 15 30.83 -21.42 36.84
C THR A 15 30.05 -21.82 35.58
N MET A 16 29.41 -23.00 35.57
CA MET A 16 28.46 -23.41 34.52
C MET A 16 27.12 -22.68 34.61
N LEU A 17 26.63 -22.40 35.83
CA LEU A 17 25.36 -21.68 36.06
C LEU A 17 25.47 -20.18 35.70
N THR A 18 26.64 -19.56 35.84
CA THR A 18 26.86 -18.14 35.49
C THR A 18 27.08 -17.87 34.00
N ARG A 19 27.12 -18.91 33.15
CA ARG A 19 27.23 -18.74 31.68
C ARG A 19 25.89 -18.75 30.94
N ALA A 20 24.76 -18.87 31.64
CA ALA A 20 23.44 -18.92 31.02
C ALA A 20 22.90 -17.56 30.52
N GLU A 21 23.50 -16.43 30.92
CA GLU A 21 22.97 -15.09 30.61
C GLU A 21 23.56 -14.42 29.35
N GLN A 22 24.46 -15.07 28.60
CA GLN A 22 25.09 -14.46 27.40
C GLN A 22 24.45 -14.86 26.06
N LEU A 23 23.23 -15.42 26.05
CA LEU A 23 22.60 -15.98 24.84
C LEU A 23 21.49 -15.12 24.19
N ILE A 24 21.29 -13.86 24.58
CA ILE A 24 20.32 -12.96 23.92
C ILE A 24 21.04 -11.88 23.08
N ALA A 25 22.00 -12.31 22.26
CA ALA A 25 22.52 -11.52 21.14
C ALA A 25 22.12 -12.19 19.82
N GLN A 26 20.87 -12.65 19.73
CA GLN A 26 20.29 -12.98 18.44
C GLN A 26 19.74 -11.67 17.88
N GLU A 27 20.48 -11.04 16.97
CA GLU A 27 20.03 -9.85 16.22
C GLU A 27 18.80 -10.25 15.38
N SER A 28 17.64 -10.26 16.03
CA SER A 28 16.36 -10.62 15.44
C SER A 28 15.60 -9.34 15.15
N ILE A 29 15.22 -9.18 13.88
CA ILE A 29 14.39 -8.06 13.41
C ILE A 29 13.09 -7.98 14.23
N LEU A 30 12.61 -9.10 14.78
CA LEU A 30 11.40 -9.19 15.60
C LEU A 30 11.41 -8.26 16.83
N SER A 31 12.58 -7.99 17.42
CA SER A 31 12.68 -7.11 18.60
C SER A 31 12.63 -5.61 18.25
N GLU A 32 12.81 -5.26 16.98
CA GLU A 32 12.97 -3.87 16.52
C GLU A 32 11.78 -3.34 15.74
N VAL A 33 10.77 -4.19 15.50
CA VAL A 33 9.52 -3.76 14.86
C VAL A 33 8.76 -2.84 15.82
N SER A 34 8.87 -1.53 15.58
CA SER A 34 7.97 -0.55 16.23
C SER A 34 6.57 -0.65 15.61
N TYR A 35 5.68 -1.38 16.29
CA TYR A 35 4.27 -1.46 15.91
C TYR A 35 3.60 -0.08 15.91
N LEU A 36 3.99 0.81 16.84
CA LEU A 36 3.45 2.17 16.89
C LEU A 36 3.81 2.96 15.63
N TYR A 37 5.06 2.87 15.16
CA TYR A 37 5.48 3.54 13.93
C TYR A 37 4.80 2.94 12.71
N MET A 38 4.64 1.61 12.68
CA MET A 38 3.92 0.90 11.62
C MET A 38 2.47 1.38 11.49
N GLU A 39 1.76 1.56 12.60
CA GLU A 39 0.39 2.08 12.58
C GLU A 39 0.34 3.55 12.11
N LYS A 40 1.34 4.38 12.47
CA LYS A 40 1.46 5.74 11.92
C LYS A 40 1.62 5.73 10.41
N LEU A 41 2.45 4.84 9.87
CA LEU A 41 2.64 4.68 8.41
C LEU A 41 1.33 4.27 7.72
N VAL A 42 0.56 3.37 8.33
CA VAL A 42 -0.76 2.97 7.81
C VAL A 42 -1.73 4.15 7.80
N ALA A 43 -1.75 4.95 8.86
CA ALA A 43 -2.60 6.14 8.95
C ALA A 43 -2.25 7.17 7.85
N GLU A 44 -0.96 7.45 7.65
CA GLU A 44 -0.50 8.37 6.60
C GLU A 44 -0.81 7.84 5.19
N ALA A 45 -0.60 6.54 4.94
CA ALA A 45 -0.98 5.92 3.67
C ALA A 45 -2.48 6.04 3.40
N ARG A 46 -3.34 5.79 4.39
CA ARG A 46 -4.80 5.95 4.25
C ARG A 46 -5.19 7.40 3.95
N ALA A 47 -4.51 8.37 4.53
CA ALA A 47 -4.81 9.79 4.34
C ALA A 47 -4.39 10.30 2.95
N ASN A 48 -3.23 9.87 2.45
CA ASN A 48 -2.61 10.49 1.28
C ASN A 48 -2.72 9.66 -0.02
N TYR A 49 -2.90 8.34 0.06
CA TYR A 49 -2.79 7.48 -1.11
C TYR A 49 -3.90 7.74 -2.13
N PRO A 50 -3.58 8.06 -3.41
CA PRO A 50 -4.57 8.49 -4.40
C PRO A 50 -5.72 7.53 -4.63
N ARG A 51 -5.47 6.22 -4.55
CA ARG A 51 -6.48 5.20 -4.79
C ARG A 51 -7.59 5.23 -3.73
N VAL A 52 -7.30 5.68 -2.50
CA VAL A 52 -8.32 5.92 -1.47
C VAL A 52 -9.34 6.95 -1.92
N LYS A 53 -8.88 8.04 -2.56
CA LYS A 53 -9.75 9.08 -3.11
C LYS A 53 -10.65 8.54 -4.22
N ASN A 54 -10.16 7.61 -5.04
CA ASN A 54 -10.97 6.96 -6.08
C ASN A 54 -12.13 6.16 -5.48
N PHE A 55 -11.89 5.39 -4.40
CA PHE A 55 -12.96 4.67 -3.71
C PHE A 55 -13.98 5.61 -3.05
N SER A 56 -13.53 6.71 -2.44
CA SER A 56 -14.44 7.74 -1.94
C SER A 56 -15.28 8.35 -3.08
N GLY A 57 -14.68 8.55 -4.26
CA GLY A 57 -15.40 8.96 -5.47
C GLY A 57 -16.46 7.95 -5.92
N GLN A 58 -16.16 6.65 -5.91
CA GLN A 58 -17.12 5.59 -6.24
C GLN A 58 -18.31 5.57 -5.27
N ILE A 59 -18.08 5.75 -3.98
CA ILE A 59 -19.15 5.87 -2.97
C ILE A 59 -20.03 7.09 -3.27
N ASN A 60 -19.43 8.22 -3.63
CA ASN A 60 -20.18 9.43 -3.98
C ASN A 60 -21.00 9.26 -5.27
N ILE A 61 -20.48 8.55 -6.25
CA ILE A 61 -21.22 8.17 -7.46
C ILE A 61 -22.43 7.31 -7.08
N ALA A 62 -22.24 6.24 -6.30
CA ALA A 62 -23.34 5.36 -5.87
C ALA A 62 -24.39 6.12 -5.03
N LYS A 63 -23.98 7.07 -4.18
CA LYS A 63 -24.90 7.96 -3.45
C LYS A 63 -25.68 8.88 -4.38
N SER A 64 -25.03 9.41 -5.41
CA SER A 64 -25.66 10.26 -6.43
C SER A 64 -26.65 9.46 -7.28
N GLU A 65 -26.32 8.22 -7.63
CA GLU A 65 -27.22 7.29 -8.31
C GLU A 65 -28.46 6.98 -7.46
N LEU A 66 -28.30 6.75 -6.15
CA LEU A 66 -29.44 6.59 -5.26
C LEU A 66 -30.31 7.85 -5.17
N ALA A 67 -29.70 9.03 -5.12
CA ALA A 67 -30.43 10.29 -5.14
C ALA A 67 -31.21 10.46 -6.46
N GLY A 68 -30.58 10.19 -7.60
CA GLY A 68 -31.22 10.17 -8.91
C GLY A 68 -32.37 9.17 -8.98
N ALA A 69 -32.18 7.94 -8.50
CA ALA A 69 -33.23 6.92 -8.45
C ALA A 69 -34.43 7.35 -7.58
N LYS A 70 -34.20 8.10 -6.49
CA LYS A 70 -35.28 8.68 -5.67
C LYS A 70 -36.00 9.82 -6.40
N ILE A 71 -35.27 10.74 -7.01
CA ILE A 71 -35.84 11.85 -7.79
C ILE A 71 -36.63 11.32 -8.98
N SER A 72 -36.25 10.16 -9.52
CA SER A 72 -36.92 9.54 -10.67
C SER A 72 -38.38 9.13 -10.40
N TRP A 73 -38.85 9.19 -9.16
CA TRP A 73 -40.28 9.14 -8.84
C TRP A 73 -41.07 10.33 -9.39
N LEU A 74 -40.38 11.44 -9.66
CA LEU A 74 -40.93 12.65 -10.24
C LEU A 74 -40.89 12.64 -11.78
N ASP A 75 -40.27 11.63 -12.41
CA ASP A 75 -40.21 11.48 -13.88
C ASP A 75 -41.58 11.61 -14.58
N PRO A 76 -42.71 11.15 -14.00
CA PRO A 76 -44.01 11.33 -14.63
C PRO A 76 -44.41 12.80 -14.80
N PHE A 77 -43.84 13.72 -14.02
CA PHE A 77 -44.16 15.15 -14.10
C PHE A 77 -43.19 15.85 -15.04
N THR A 78 -43.70 16.40 -16.14
CA THR A 78 -42.90 17.18 -17.08
C THR A 78 -43.41 18.61 -17.13
N PHE A 79 -42.45 19.54 -17.11
CA PHE A 79 -42.71 20.96 -17.35
C PHE A 79 -41.99 21.36 -18.63
N GLN A 80 -42.75 21.86 -19.60
CA GLN A 80 -42.19 22.32 -20.86
C GLN A 80 -42.75 23.69 -21.23
N TYR A 81 -41.87 24.57 -21.71
CA TYR A 81 -42.26 25.84 -22.32
C TYR A 81 -42.12 25.68 -23.83
N VAL A 82 -43.26 25.72 -24.53
CA VAL A 82 -43.29 25.62 -25.98
C VAL A 82 -43.42 27.03 -26.54
N ALA A 83 -42.30 27.59 -27.01
CA ALA A 83 -42.28 28.83 -27.79
C ALA A 83 -42.41 28.47 -29.27
N ARG A 84 -43.52 28.86 -29.90
CA ARG A 84 -43.69 28.72 -31.34
C ARG A 84 -43.30 30.02 -32.03
N SER A 85 -42.59 29.89 -33.14
CA SER A 85 -42.39 30.96 -34.12
C SER A 85 -43.12 30.55 -35.39
N ASN A 86 -44.46 30.57 -35.40
CA ASN A 86 -45.22 30.24 -36.59
C ASN A 86 -45.52 31.52 -37.40
N GLU A 87 -44.86 31.66 -38.55
CA GLU A 87 -45.40 32.46 -39.64
C GLU A 87 -46.67 31.77 -40.17
N PRO A 88 -47.79 32.48 -40.38
CA PRO A 88 -49.05 31.87 -40.75
C PRO A 88 -49.04 31.50 -42.24
N ASN A 89 -48.68 30.25 -42.56
CA ASN A 89 -48.98 29.69 -43.88
C ASN A 89 -50.45 29.23 -43.90
N ALA A 90 -51.28 29.96 -44.63
CA ALA A 90 -52.74 29.97 -44.58
C ALA A 90 -53.48 28.70 -45.03
N ASN A 91 -52.83 27.54 -45.15
CA ASN A 91 -53.45 26.31 -45.68
C ASN A 91 -53.07 25.00 -44.95
N ALA A 92 -52.45 25.05 -43.77
CA ALA A 92 -52.21 23.83 -43.00
C ALA A 92 -53.45 23.52 -42.14
N LEU A 93 -54.17 22.46 -42.51
CA LEU A 93 -55.24 21.87 -41.71
C LEU A 93 -54.70 21.61 -40.29
N VAL A 94 -55.40 22.10 -39.28
CA VAL A 94 -55.08 21.83 -37.87
C VAL A 94 -55.28 20.35 -37.63
N ASP A 95 -54.18 19.60 -37.52
CA ASP A 95 -54.21 18.19 -37.12
C ASP A 95 -54.63 18.11 -35.65
N LEU A 96 -55.84 17.59 -35.40
CA LEU A 96 -56.42 17.45 -34.06
C LEU A 96 -55.79 16.30 -33.25
N GLN A 97 -54.92 15.47 -33.85
CA GLN A 97 -54.20 14.42 -33.12
C GLN A 97 -52.96 14.92 -32.39
N THR A 98 -52.37 16.03 -32.87
CA THR A 98 -51.37 16.80 -32.16
C THR A 98 -52.07 18.04 -31.64
N ALA A 99 -52.56 18.01 -30.40
CA ALA A 99 -53.18 19.18 -29.75
C ALA A 99 -52.15 20.30 -29.58
N ASP A 100 -51.85 20.99 -30.68
CA ASP A 100 -50.77 21.95 -30.85
C ASP A 100 -51.32 23.38 -30.97
N LEU A 101 -52.49 23.62 -30.38
CA LEU A 101 -53.24 24.87 -30.50
C LEU A 101 -52.70 26.03 -29.62
N LEU A 102 -51.79 25.78 -28.67
CA LEU A 102 -51.40 26.80 -27.67
C LEU A 102 -49.87 26.95 -27.53
N THR A 103 -49.39 28.19 -27.65
CA THR A 103 -48.04 28.63 -27.25
C THR A 103 -48.08 29.00 -25.77
N GLY A 104 -47.20 28.44 -24.95
CA GLY A 104 -47.20 28.73 -23.52
C GLY A 104 -46.59 27.62 -22.66
N TYR A 105 -46.78 27.75 -21.35
CA TYR A 105 -46.39 26.74 -20.36
C TYR A 105 -47.32 25.54 -20.44
N GLN A 106 -46.75 24.36 -20.64
CA GLN A 106 -47.48 23.10 -20.63
C GLN A 106 -46.95 22.22 -19.49
N PHE A 107 -47.89 21.64 -18.75
CA PHE A 107 -47.62 20.66 -17.71
C PHE A 107 -48.15 19.31 -18.20
N GLY A 108 -47.27 18.32 -18.27
CA GLY A 108 -47.61 16.96 -18.68
C GLY A 108 -47.48 15.99 -17.51
N ILE A 109 -48.40 15.02 -17.42
CA ILE A 109 -48.24 13.85 -16.57
C ILE A 109 -48.19 12.62 -17.47
N SER A 110 -47.01 11.98 -17.57
CA SER A 110 -46.79 10.78 -18.37
C SER A 110 -46.56 9.58 -17.45
N ILE A 111 -47.60 8.75 -17.29
CA ILE A 111 -47.56 7.58 -16.41
C ILE A 111 -47.27 6.35 -17.25
N SER A 112 -46.11 5.73 -17.04
CA SER A 112 -45.80 4.39 -17.56
C SER A 112 -45.90 3.37 -16.42
N PRO A 113 -46.91 2.48 -16.41
CA PRO A 113 -47.09 1.51 -15.31
C PRO A 113 -45.87 0.62 -15.10
N GLY A 114 -45.18 0.22 -16.18
CA GLY A 114 -43.97 -0.59 -16.10
C GLY A 114 -42.80 0.15 -15.44
N SER A 115 -42.63 1.45 -15.68
CA SER A 115 -41.55 2.23 -15.06
C SER A 115 -41.81 2.46 -13.57
N LEU A 116 -43.06 2.71 -13.18
CA LEU A 116 -43.48 2.90 -11.78
C LEU A 116 -43.28 1.64 -10.93
N LEU A 117 -43.66 0.47 -11.44
CA LEU A 117 -43.47 -0.81 -10.75
C LEU A 117 -41.99 -1.16 -10.57
N ALA A 118 -41.11 -0.67 -11.46
CA ALA A 118 -39.67 -0.92 -11.39
C ALA A 118 -38.93 0.00 -10.40
N LYS A 119 -39.46 1.18 -10.05
CA LYS A 119 -38.78 2.19 -9.20
C LYS A 119 -38.33 1.65 -7.82
N PRO A 120 -39.15 0.89 -7.06
CA PRO A 120 -38.71 0.36 -5.77
C PRO A 120 -37.50 -0.59 -5.90
N SER A 121 -37.51 -1.42 -6.94
CA SER A 121 -36.40 -2.35 -7.24
C SER A 121 -35.12 -1.59 -7.60
N GLN A 122 -35.22 -0.52 -8.40
CA GLN A 122 -34.10 0.35 -8.74
C GLN A 122 -33.50 1.04 -7.51
N ILE A 123 -34.34 1.55 -6.60
CA ILE A 123 -33.87 2.14 -5.33
C ILE A 123 -33.17 1.09 -4.47
N LYS A 124 -33.72 -0.12 -4.38
CA LYS A 124 -33.08 -1.22 -3.64
C LYS A 124 -31.71 -1.56 -4.24
N LYS A 125 -31.62 -1.67 -5.57
CA LYS A 125 -30.35 -1.88 -6.28
C LYS A 125 -29.33 -0.78 -5.99
N ALA A 126 -29.73 0.49 -6.06
CA ALA A 126 -28.85 1.63 -5.78
C ALA A 126 -28.36 1.64 -4.32
N LYS A 127 -29.20 1.24 -3.35
CA LYS A 127 -28.77 1.05 -1.95
C LYS A 127 -27.72 -0.05 -1.81
N GLU A 128 -27.91 -1.19 -2.48
CA GLU A 128 -26.93 -2.27 -2.47
C GLU A 128 -25.63 -1.86 -3.17
N GLN A 129 -25.69 -1.05 -4.24
CA GLN A 129 -24.49 -0.50 -4.89
C GLN A 129 -23.65 0.39 -3.95
N ILE A 130 -24.29 1.19 -3.08
CA ILE A 130 -23.56 1.95 -2.04
C ILE A 130 -22.84 1.00 -1.09
N LYS A 131 -23.53 -0.03 -0.58
CA LYS A 131 -22.93 -1.01 0.34
C LYS A 131 -21.76 -1.75 -0.31
N ILE A 132 -21.89 -2.11 -1.59
CA ILE A 132 -20.81 -2.74 -2.36
C ILE A 132 -19.62 -1.78 -2.44
N ALA A 133 -19.84 -0.51 -2.78
CA ALA A 133 -18.76 0.48 -2.87
C ALA A 133 -18.06 0.71 -1.51
N GLU A 134 -18.82 0.77 -0.42
CA GLU A 134 -18.29 0.88 0.95
C GLU A 134 -17.50 -0.37 1.35
N ALA A 135 -18.01 -1.56 1.06
CA ALA A 135 -17.31 -2.82 1.30
C ALA A 135 -16.01 -2.92 0.49
N SER A 136 -16.02 -2.53 -0.78
CA SER A 136 -14.82 -2.47 -1.62
C SER A 136 -13.77 -1.50 -1.08
N GLN A 137 -14.20 -0.34 -0.55
CA GLN A 137 -13.28 0.58 0.11
C GLN A 137 -12.67 -0.02 1.38
N ALA A 138 -13.49 -0.68 2.21
CA ALA A 138 -13.03 -1.32 3.44
C ALA A 138 -12.04 -2.47 3.15
N GLU A 139 -12.33 -3.31 2.15
CA GLU A 139 -11.41 -4.34 1.68
C GLU A 139 -10.08 -3.73 1.22
N TYR A 140 -10.15 -2.63 0.46
CA TYR A 140 -8.96 -1.93 0.01
C TYR A 140 -8.14 -1.35 1.18
N PHE A 141 -8.76 -0.87 2.25
CA PHE A 141 -8.05 -0.41 3.44
C PHE A 141 -7.31 -1.54 4.17
N LEU A 142 -7.86 -2.76 4.18
CA LEU A 142 -7.17 -3.93 4.72
C LEU A 142 -5.98 -4.32 3.84
N GLN A 143 -6.16 -4.30 2.51
CA GLN A 143 -5.06 -4.57 1.57
C GLN A 143 -3.94 -3.52 1.69
N LEU A 144 -4.29 -2.24 1.77
CA LEU A 144 -3.33 -1.15 1.93
C LEU A 144 -2.54 -1.30 3.23
N GLU A 145 -3.23 -1.62 4.33
CA GLU A 145 -2.58 -1.91 5.61
C GLU A 145 -1.59 -3.07 5.48
N ALA A 146 -2.00 -4.21 4.92
CA ALA A 146 -1.12 -5.36 4.72
C ALA A 146 0.11 -5.02 3.86
N MET A 147 -0.08 -4.22 2.79
CA MET A 147 1.03 -3.76 1.94
C MET A 147 2.01 -2.87 2.71
N VAL A 148 1.53 -1.89 3.47
CA VAL A 148 2.40 -1.01 4.28
C VAL A 148 3.18 -1.82 5.30
N LYS A 149 2.50 -2.70 6.05
CA LYS A 149 3.13 -3.56 7.06
C LYS A 149 4.21 -4.45 6.46
N SER A 150 3.92 -5.09 5.34
CA SER A 150 4.88 -5.94 4.61
C SER A 150 6.09 -5.16 4.11
N ARG A 151 5.88 -4.01 3.44
CA ARG A 151 6.98 -3.17 2.93
C ARG A 151 7.84 -2.61 4.06
N TYR A 152 7.25 -2.26 5.20
CA TYR A 152 8.00 -1.82 6.37
C TYR A 152 8.91 -2.91 6.95
N ILE A 153 8.43 -4.16 7.05
CA ILE A 153 9.25 -5.29 7.50
C ILE A 153 10.42 -5.52 6.54
N VAL A 154 10.19 -5.46 5.23
CA VAL A 154 11.24 -5.59 4.21
C VAL A 154 12.26 -4.45 4.30
N PHE A 155 11.79 -3.21 4.52
CA PHE A 155 12.67 -2.06 4.75
C PHE A 155 13.59 -2.28 5.96
N LEU A 156 13.03 -2.70 7.10
CA LEU A 156 13.81 -3.00 8.31
C LEU A 156 14.81 -4.13 8.07
N GLN A 157 14.41 -5.18 7.36
CA GLN A 157 15.29 -6.29 7.03
C GLN A 157 16.52 -5.81 6.26
N TYR A 158 16.33 -5.04 5.19
CA TYR A 158 17.46 -4.56 4.41
C TYR A 158 18.30 -3.55 5.17
N GLN A 159 17.69 -2.66 5.95
CA GLN A 159 18.40 -1.73 6.83
C GLN A 159 19.36 -2.47 7.76
N LYS A 160 18.91 -3.58 8.36
CA LYS A 160 19.73 -4.39 9.27
C LYS A 160 20.79 -5.21 8.56
N SER A 161 20.53 -5.65 7.34
CA SER A 161 21.52 -6.40 6.54
C SER A 161 22.76 -5.57 6.14
N LEU A 162 22.68 -4.23 6.17
CA LEU A 162 23.77 -3.36 5.72
C LEU A 162 25.03 -3.48 6.58
N ALA A 163 24.88 -3.58 7.91
CA ALA A 163 26.03 -3.64 8.81
C ALA A 163 26.86 -4.93 8.61
N PRO A 164 26.26 -6.14 8.67
CA PRO A 164 27.01 -7.38 8.42
C PRO A 164 27.67 -7.45 7.03
N VAL A 165 26.98 -6.95 6.00
CA VAL A 165 27.53 -6.93 4.63
C VAL A 165 28.71 -5.96 4.52
N ASN A 166 28.64 -4.80 5.17
CA ASN A 166 29.74 -3.85 5.20
C ASN A 166 30.94 -4.38 5.98
N ASP A 167 30.73 -5.14 7.05
CA ASP A 167 31.81 -5.77 7.80
C ASP A 167 32.46 -6.91 6.99
N THR A 168 31.67 -7.73 6.30
CA THR A 168 32.18 -8.74 5.35
C THR A 168 33.05 -8.11 4.25
N TYR A 169 32.65 -6.95 3.73
CA TYR A 169 33.44 -6.19 2.76
C TYR A 169 34.77 -5.70 3.34
N LYS A 170 34.76 -5.14 4.56
CA LYS A 170 35.98 -4.68 5.24
C LYS A 170 36.95 -5.83 5.51
N ASP A 171 36.42 -6.98 5.94
CA ASP A 171 37.22 -8.18 6.19
C ASP A 171 37.87 -8.70 4.91
N ALA A 172 37.09 -8.79 3.82
CA ALA A 172 37.61 -9.18 2.51
C ALA A 172 38.67 -8.19 1.99
N GLN A 173 38.46 -6.89 2.21
CA GLN A 173 39.42 -5.85 1.84
C GLN A 173 40.72 -5.95 2.65
N SER A 174 40.62 -6.14 3.96
CA SER A 174 41.76 -6.33 4.85
C SER A 174 42.57 -7.58 4.45
N ASN A 175 41.89 -8.69 4.20
CA ASN A 175 42.50 -9.94 3.75
C ASN A 175 43.21 -9.77 2.40
N PHE A 176 42.55 -9.14 1.42
CA PHE A 176 43.17 -8.86 0.12
C PHE A 176 44.42 -8.01 0.25
N ASN A 177 44.40 -6.95 1.07
CA ASN A 177 45.57 -6.12 1.31
C ASN A 177 46.72 -6.92 1.94
N ALA A 178 46.43 -7.81 2.89
CA ALA A 178 47.43 -8.67 3.51
C ALA A 178 48.06 -9.64 2.48
N ILE A 179 47.24 -10.32 1.66
CA ILE A 179 47.71 -11.23 0.62
C ILE A 179 48.48 -10.49 -0.47
N LYS A 180 48.05 -9.28 -0.84
CA LYS A 180 48.77 -8.42 -1.80
C LYS A 180 50.19 -8.11 -1.32
N ILE A 181 50.36 -7.76 -0.04
CA ILE A 181 51.69 -7.50 0.54
C ILE A 181 52.54 -8.79 0.54
N LYS A 182 51.98 -9.93 0.93
CA LYS A 182 52.69 -11.22 0.90
C LYS A 182 53.11 -11.61 -0.52
N TYR A 183 52.23 -11.42 -1.50
CA TYR A 183 52.52 -11.69 -2.91
C TYR A 183 53.66 -10.80 -3.43
N GLN A 184 53.67 -9.50 -3.07
CA GLN A 184 54.76 -8.58 -3.41
C GLN A 184 56.11 -8.99 -2.80
N LYS A 185 56.09 -9.68 -1.66
CA LYS A 185 57.27 -10.26 -1.01
C LYS A 185 57.60 -11.68 -1.49
N ALA A 186 56.88 -12.20 -2.49
CA ALA A 186 56.96 -13.59 -2.95
C ALA A 186 56.65 -14.65 -1.86
N GLU A 187 55.92 -14.27 -0.81
CA GLU A 187 55.48 -15.13 0.30
C GLU A 187 54.09 -15.75 0.06
N ALA A 188 53.42 -15.39 -1.03
CA ALA A 188 52.13 -15.95 -1.43
C ALA A 188 52.14 -16.29 -2.92
N THR A 189 51.32 -17.26 -3.31
CA THR A 189 51.17 -17.71 -4.70
C THR A 189 50.23 -16.82 -5.50
N PHE A 190 50.34 -16.87 -6.83
CA PHE A 190 49.40 -16.18 -7.73
C PHE A 190 47.95 -16.66 -7.53
N LEU A 191 47.76 -17.94 -7.21
CA LEU A 191 46.44 -18.52 -6.96
C LEU A 191 45.78 -17.90 -5.71
N GLU A 192 46.53 -17.75 -4.62
CA GLU A 192 46.04 -17.10 -3.39
C GLU A 192 45.68 -15.63 -3.62
N TYR A 193 46.52 -14.90 -4.38
CA TYR A 193 46.22 -13.53 -4.77
C TYR A 193 44.92 -13.42 -5.57
N ASN A 194 44.75 -14.27 -6.59
CA ASN A 194 43.55 -14.26 -7.42
C ASN A 194 42.29 -14.65 -6.63
N SER A 195 42.42 -15.61 -5.71
CA SER A 195 41.34 -16.01 -4.80
C SER A 195 40.90 -14.85 -3.89
N ALA A 196 41.86 -14.15 -3.27
CA ALA A 196 41.57 -12.99 -2.42
C ALA A 196 40.95 -11.82 -3.23
N SER A 197 41.43 -11.58 -4.46
CA SER A 197 40.86 -10.57 -5.37
C SER A 197 39.41 -10.90 -5.75
N THR A 198 39.14 -12.17 -6.05
CA THR A 198 37.79 -12.66 -6.36
C THR A 198 36.87 -12.50 -5.15
N SER A 199 37.34 -12.87 -3.94
CA SER A 199 36.58 -12.72 -2.70
C SER A 199 36.22 -11.26 -2.40
N LEU A 200 37.16 -10.33 -2.55
CA LEU A 200 36.89 -8.89 -2.41
C LEU A 200 35.87 -8.39 -3.43
N SER A 201 35.99 -8.84 -4.68
CA SER A 201 35.07 -8.42 -5.76
C SER A 201 33.64 -8.91 -5.49
N SER A 202 33.48 -10.16 -5.05
CA SER A 202 32.19 -10.71 -4.65
C SER A 202 31.60 -9.96 -3.45
N ALA A 203 32.40 -9.68 -2.41
CA ALA A 203 31.94 -8.94 -1.24
C ALA A 203 31.50 -7.51 -1.58
N LEU A 204 32.20 -6.83 -2.50
CA LEU A 204 31.79 -5.52 -3.01
C LEU A 204 30.46 -5.61 -3.78
N GLN A 205 30.29 -6.63 -4.63
CA GLN A 205 29.03 -6.83 -5.36
C GLN A 205 27.85 -7.05 -4.40
N THR A 206 28.04 -7.88 -3.36
CA THR A 206 27.02 -8.11 -2.32
C THR A 206 26.69 -6.81 -1.58
N LYS A 207 27.69 -5.98 -1.26
CA LYS A 207 27.48 -4.66 -0.64
C LYS A 207 26.63 -3.74 -1.50
N LEU A 208 26.99 -3.58 -2.77
CA LEU A 208 26.24 -2.73 -3.70
C LEU A 208 24.80 -3.21 -3.87
N GLN A 209 24.58 -4.53 -3.92
CA GLN A 209 23.24 -5.09 -3.99
C GLN A 209 22.43 -4.83 -2.71
N ALA A 210 23.05 -4.95 -1.53
CA ALA A 210 22.39 -4.68 -0.26
C ALA A 210 21.98 -3.20 -0.14
N GLU A 211 22.87 -2.28 -0.54
CA GLU A 211 22.59 -0.84 -0.60
C GLU A 211 21.43 -0.54 -1.56
N ALA A 212 21.44 -1.12 -2.77
CA ALA A 212 20.36 -0.96 -3.73
C ALA A 212 19.02 -1.50 -3.20
N ASN A 213 19.03 -2.69 -2.56
CA ASN A 213 17.84 -3.29 -1.98
C ASN A 213 17.24 -2.42 -0.87
N TYR A 214 18.08 -1.86 0.01
CA TYR A 214 17.66 -0.94 1.05
C TYR A 214 17.00 0.32 0.46
N LEU A 215 17.63 0.95 -0.53
CA LEU A 215 17.08 2.15 -1.18
C LEU A 215 15.76 1.84 -1.89
N ASN A 216 15.67 0.72 -2.60
CA ASN A 216 14.43 0.29 -3.26
C ASN A 216 13.30 0.03 -2.25
N ALA A 217 13.61 -0.62 -1.13
CA ALA A 217 12.62 -0.87 -0.08
C ALA A 217 12.12 0.42 0.57
N LYS A 218 13.02 1.41 0.76
CA LYS A 218 12.66 2.74 1.23
C LYS A 218 11.71 3.43 0.25
N VAL A 219 12.08 3.54 -1.03
CA VAL A 219 11.25 4.19 -2.07
C VAL A 219 9.90 3.48 -2.19
N SER A 220 9.88 2.16 -2.11
CA SER A 220 8.65 1.37 -2.17
C SER A 220 7.73 1.65 -0.97
N LEU A 221 8.27 1.87 0.24
CA LEU A 221 7.44 2.27 1.38
C LEU A 221 6.91 3.70 1.22
N GLU A 222 7.76 4.62 0.77
CA GLU A 222 7.42 6.03 0.52
C GLU A 222 6.37 6.20 -0.58
N GLU A 223 6.34 5.31 -1.57
CA GLU A 223 5.30 5.27 -2.60
C GLU A 223 3.89 5.12 -1.99
N LEU A 224 3.76 4.34 -0.92
CA LEU A 224 2.46 4.12 -0.26
C LEU A 224 2.07 5.28 0.65
N THR A 225 3.03 5.88 1.35
CA THR A 225 2.78 7.00 2.27
C THR A 225 2.70 8.35 1.55
N VAL A 226 3.23 8.44 0.32
CA VAL A 226 3.34 9.65 -0.53
C VAL A 226 4.24 10.75 0.08
N LYS A 227 4.57 10.64 1.37
CA LYS A 227 5.54 11.45 2.11
C LYS A 227 6.81 10.64 2.35
N ARG A 228 7.92 11.37 2.49
CA ARG A 228 9.22 10.78 2.85
C ARG A 228 9.20 10.25 4.27
N LEU A 229 9.93 9.17 4.54
CA LEU A 229 9.97 8.57 5.87
C LEU A 229 10.53 9.53 6.94
N GLU A 230 11.42 10.45 6.57
CA GLU A 230 12.00 11.42 7.50
C GLU A 230 10.98 12.45 8.02
N GLU A 231 9.88 12.64 7.30
CA GLU A 231 8.81 13.59 7.63
C GLU A 231 7.79 12.96 8.59
N ILE A 232 7.77 11.63 8.70
CA ILE A 232 6.85 10.88 9.55
C ILE A 232 7.57 10.55 10.86
N LYS A 233 7.31 11.31 11.92
CA LYS A 233 7.89 11.10 13.27
C LYS A 233 6.87 10.52 14.26
#